data_AF-A0A9E0MQY7-F1
#
_entry.id   AF-A0A9E0MQY7-F1
#
_cell.length_a   1.000
_cell.length_b   1.000
_cell.length_c   1.000
_cell.angle_alpha   90.00
_cell.angle_beta   90.00
_cell.angle_gamma   90.00
#
_symmetry.space_group_name_H-M   'P 1'
#
loop_
_entity.id
_entity.type
_entity.pdbx_description
1 polymer ?
#
loop_
_entity_poly.entity_id
_entity_poly.type
_entity_poly.pdbx_seq_one_letter_code
_entity_poly.pdbx_strand_id
1 'polypeptide(L)'
;MAQKTTTKTTAKTAKTAKVAKAAKPAKAPKPATGPLAKVKALYGGKDKLVDKLAGALVHDGADEGSIKDRLAKASNAQLLRLANVSEAVKKAYGSRDKLIDALAKALGKAKDKDYLAKLGGFPLPRLLDLAKSAERRAKKA
;
A
#
# COMPACT_ATOMS: atom_id res chain seq x y z
N MET A 1 31.15 -54.28 51.05
CA MET A 1 30.00 -53.39 51.24
C MET A 1 29.43 -53.01 49.88
N ALA A 2 28.12 -53.22 49.75
CA ALA A 2 27.15 -52.86 48.70
C ALA A 2 27.62 -52.43 47.30
N GLN A 3 27.33 -53.31 46.34
CA GLN A 3 27.09 -53.04 44.92
C GLN A 3 25.80 -52.20 44.76
N LYS A 4 25.72 -51.37 43.71
CA LYS A 4 24.43 -51.03 43.09
C LYS A 4 24.56 -50.83 41.58
N THR A 5 24.04 -51.82 40.88
CA THR A 5 23.75 -51.94 39.44
C THR A 5 22.44 -51.21 39.06
N THR A 6 22.06 -51.33 37.78
CA THR A 6 20.75 -51.12 37.11
C THR A 6 20.62 -49.81 36.31
N THR A 7 20.69 -49.78 34.97
CA THR A 7 19.82 -50.33 33.89
C THR A 7 18.51 -49.56 33.64
N LYS A 8 18.44 -48.96 32.44
CA LYS A 8 17.38 -49.07 31.41
C LYS A 8 15.93 -48.66 31.75
N THR A 9 15.34 -47.93 30.80
CA THR A 9 13.97 -48.07 30.26
C THR A 9 12.97 -46.96 30.58
N THR A 10 12.65 -46.24 29.49
CA THR A 10 11.37 -45.61 29.12
C THR A 10 10.14 -45.93 29.97
N ALA A 11 9.40 -44.88 30.36
CA ALA A 11 7.96 -44.97 30.55
C ALA A 11 7.27 -43.67 30.14
N LYS A 12 6.32 -43.83 29.21
CA LYS A 12 5.42 -42.85 28.63
C LYS A 12 4.10 -42.90 29.42
N THR A 13 3.39 -41.76 29.49
CA THR A 13 1.93 -41.61 29.78
C THR A 13 1.49 -41.87 31.24
N ALA A 14 0.55 -41.16 31.90
CA ALA A 14 -0.47 -40.21 31.46
C ALA A 14 -0.99 -39.31 32.62
N LYS A 15 -1.29 -38.05 32.28
CA LYS A 15 -2.47 -37.22 32.65
C LYS A 15 -2.91 -37.10 34.14
N THR A 16 -2.92 -35.87 34.65
CA THR A 16 -4.14 -35.12 35.05
C THR A 16 -3.80 -33.65 35.35
N ALA A 17 -4.79 -32.78 35.19
CA ALA A 17 -4.64 -31.40 34.76
C ALA A 17 -4.68 -30.35 35.89
N LYS A 18 -3.95 -29.22 35.73
CA LYS A 18 -4.45 -27.88 36.08
C LYS A 18 -3.63 -26.72 35.46
N VAL A 19 -4.20 -26.11 34.42
CA VAL A 19 -4.26 -24.67 34.13
C VAL A 19 -2.96 -23.89 33.84
N ALA A 20 -2.67 -23.79 32.54
CA ALA A 20 -2.47 -22.57 31.75
C ALA A 20 -1.70 -21.37 32.36
N LYS A 21 -0.44 -21.22 31.95
CA LYS A 21 0.13 -19.92 31.55
C LYS A 21 1.05 -20.15 30.35
N ALA A 22 0.48 -19.97 29.16
CA ALA A 22 1.12 -20.20 27.88
C ALA A 22 2.36 -19.31 27.72
N ALA A 23 3.54 -19.92 27.86
CA ALA A 23 4.77 -19.36 27.34
C ALA A 23 4.67 -19.28 25.81
N LYS A 24 4.98 -18.10 25.29
CA LYS A 24 4.94 -17.69 23.88
C LYS A 24 5.51 -18.77 22.95
N PRO A 25 4.80 -19.26 21.93
CA PRO A 25 5.43 -20.09 20.91
C PRO A 25 6.32 -19.20 20.04
N ALA A 26 7.54 -19.69 19.81
CA ALA A 26 8.52 -19.09 18.92
C ALA A 26 7.88 -18.72 17.58
N LYS A 27 7.96 -17.44 17.22
CA LYS A 27 7.45 -16.90 15.97
C LYS A 27 8.34 -17.39 14.84
N ALA A 28 7.82 -18.27 14.00
CA ALA A 28 8.41 -18.64 12.71
C ALA A 28 8.89 -17.38 11.95
N PRO A 29 10.01 -17.43 11.21
CA PRO A 29 10.42 -16.32 10.35
C PRO A 29 9.28 -16.08 9.36
N LYS A 30 8.61 -14.93 9.48
CA LYS A 30 7.56 -14.53 8.53
C LYS A 30 8.18 -14.55 7.14
N PRO A 31 7.49 -15.05 6.09
CA PRO A 31 7.96 -14.81 4.72
C PRO A 31 8.13 -13.29 4.59
N ALA A 32 9.27 -12.84 4.09
CA ALA A 32 9.60 -11.43 3.96
C ALA A 32 8.58 -10.76 3.01
N THR A 33 7.42 -10.41 3.56
CA THR A 33 6.25 -9.83 2.89
C THR A 33 6.10 -8.36 3.26
N GLY A 34 7.18 -7.78 3.81
CA GLY A 34 7.24 -6.37 4.17
C GLY A 34 7.25 -5.46 2.93
N PRO A 35 6.87 -4.18 3.08
CA PRO A 35 6.85 -3.22 1.97
C PRO A 35 8.17 -3.17 1.19
N LEU A 36 9.29 -3.29 1.88
CA LEU A 36 10.63 -3.30 1.26
C LEU A 36 10.85 -4.51 0.34
N ALA A 37 10.41 -5.70 0.75
CA ALA A 37 10.52 -6.91 -0.06
C ALA A 37 9.63 -6.82 -1.31
N LYS A 38 8.41 -6.29 -1.17
CA LYS A 38 7.50 -6.05 -2.31
C LYS A 38 8.07 -5.02 -3.30
N VAL A 39 8.68 -3.94 -2.82
CA VAL A 39 9.32 -2.94 -3.69
C VAL A 39 10.47 -3.58 -4.48
N LYS A 40 11.33 -4.37 -3.82
CA LYS A 40 12.41 -5.10 -4.50
C LYS A 40 11.89 -6.13 -5.51
N ALA A 41 10.88 -6.92 -5.14
CA ALA A 41 10.34 -7.97 -6.01
C ALA A 41 9.58 -7.42 -7.23
N LEU A 42 8.76 -6.38 -7.05
CA LEU A 42 7.89 -5.85 -8.11
C LEU A 42 8.57 -4.79 -8.98
N TYR A 43 9.50 -4.01 -8.40
CA TYR A 43 10.08 -2.85 -9.07
C TYR A 43 11.61 -2.88 -9.11
N GLY A 44 12.25 -3.89 -8.50
CA GLY A 44 13.71 -4.03 -8.46
C GLY A 44 14.42 -3.07 -7.50
N GLY A 45 13.71 -2.18 -6.82
CA GLY A 45 14.31 -1.20 -5.90
C GLY A 45 13.44 0.03 -5.68
N LYS A 46 13.78 0.82 -4.65
CA LYS A 46 13.08 2.06 -4.33
C LYS A 46 13.28 3.09 -5.43
N ASP A 47 14.50 3.26 -5.92
CA ASP A 47 14.87 4.25 -6.92
C ASP A 47 14.09 4.06 -8.23
N LYS A 48 14.05 2.81 -8.73
CA LYS A 48 13.25 2.44 -9.92
C LYS A 48 11.76 2.73 -9.75
N LEU A 49 11.22 2.50 -8.56
CA LEU A 49 9.84 2.81 -8.25
C LEU A 49 9.60 4.32 -8.21
N VAL A 50 10.54 5.08 -7.64
CA VAL A 50 10.50 6.55 -7.62
C VAL A 50 10.56 7.11 -9.04
N ASP A 51 11.47 6.65 -9.90
CA ASP A 51 11.55 7.12 -11.29
C ASP A 51 10.28 6.81 -12.09
N LYS A 52 9.76 5.58 -11.98
CA LYS A 52 8.51 5.19 -12.63
C LYS A 52 7.32 6.02 -12.14
N LEU A 53 7.28 6.33 -10.84
CA LEU A 53 6.24 7.15 -10.26
C LEU A 53 6.40 8.63 -10.65
N ALA A 54 7.63 9.15 -10.68
CA ALA A 54 7.90 10.53 -11.06
C ALA A 54 7.34 10.80 -12.45
N GLY A 55 7.70 10.00 -13.46
CA GLY A 55 7.15 10.16 -14.82
C GLY A 55 5.62 10.01 -14.90
N ALA A 56 5.01 9.22 -14.02
CA ALA A 56 3.56 9.04 -14.00
C ALA A 56 2.80 10.09 -13.17
N LEU A 57 3.48 10.82 -12.30
CA LEU A 57 2.90 11.82 -11.40
C LEU A 57 3.25 13.26 -11.77
N VAL A 58 4.19 13.49 -12.69
CA VAL A 58 4.40 14.80 -13.29
C VAL A 58 3.07 15.32 -13.82
N HIS A 59 2.71 16.52 -13.39
CA HIS A 59 1.51 17.22 -13.80
C HIS A 59 1.82 18.71 -13.87
N ASP A 60 1.01 19.46 -14.63
CA ASP A 60 1.11 20.91 -14.70
C ASP A 60 1.23 21.53 -13.30
N GLY A 61 2.33 22.27 -13.10
CA GLY A 61 2.68 22.93 -11.85
C GLY A 61 3.56 22.14 -10.87
N ALA A 62 4.00 20.92 -11.20
CA ALA A 62 4.93 20.17 -10.35
C ALA A 62 6.14 19.63 -11.15
N ASP A 63 7.32 20.14 -10.82
CA ASP A 63 8.58 19.71 -11.45
C ASP A 63 8.91 18.26 -11.10
N GLU A 64 9.40 17.51 -12.09
CA GLU A 64 9.81 16.12 -11.92
C GLU A 64 10.85 15.97 -10.81
N GLY A 65 11.79 16.92 -10.68
CA GLY A 65 12.81 16.92 -9.63
C GLY A 65 12.22 17.06 -8.22
N SER A 66 11.25 17.96 -8.04
CA SER A 66 10.54 18.15 -6.76
C SER A 66 9.71 16.92 -6.38
N ILE A 67 9.07 16.29 -7.38
CA ILE A 67 8.33 15.05 -7.19
C ILE A 67 9.29 13.92 -6.79
N LYS A 68 10.43 13.78 -7.47
CA LYS A 68 11.46 12.77 -7.14
C LYS A 68 11.99 12.94 -5.73
N ASP A 69 12.33 14.15 -5.29
CA ASP A 69 12.80 14.41 -3.92
C ASP A 69 11.76 14.01 -2.87
N ARG A 70 10.49 14.37 -3.09
CA ARG A 70 9.38 13.98 -2.19
C ARG A 70 9.15 12.48 -2.16
N LEU A 71 9.26 11.81 -3.31
CA LEU A 71 9.14 10.35 -3.43
C LEU A 71 10.33 9.63 -2.79
N ALA A 72 11.54 10.18 -2.91
CA ALA A 72 12.74 9.65 -2.27
C ALA A 72 12.63 9.70 -0.74
N LYS A 73 12.01 10.76 -0.20
CA LYS A 73 11.70 10.90 1.24
C LYS A 73 10.52 10.03 1.71
N ALA A 74 9.68 9.55 0.79
CA ALA A 74 8.52 8.72 1.13
C ALA A 74 8.93 7.31 1.59
N SER A 75 8.09 6.70 2.42
CA SER A 75 8.27 5.31 2.85
C SER A 75 7.93 4.32 1.74
N ASN A 76 8.53 3.12 1.77
CA ASN A 76 8.24 2.05 0.80
C ASN A 76 6.76 1.69 0.73
N ALA A 77 6.04 1.76 1.86
CA ALA A 77 4.60 1.52 1.89
C ALA A 77 3.82 2.60 1.12
N GLN A 78 4.21 3.87 1.24
CA GLN A 78 3.59 4.97 0.51
C GLN A 78 3.85 4.87 -0.99
N LEU A 79 5.07 4.48 -1.39
CA LEU A 79 5.39 4.29 -2.81
C LEU A 79 4.56 3.16 -3.44
N LEU A 80 4.41 2.03 -2.74
CA LEU A 80 3.53 0.95 -3.21
C LEU A 80 2.07 1.40 -3.31
N ARG A 81 1.58 2.18 -2.35
CA ARG A 81 0.24 2.77 -2.42
C ARG A 81 0.12 3.67 -3.64
N LEU A 82 1.10 4.53 -3.90
CA LEU A 82 1.10 5.44 -5.04
C LEU A 82 1.07 4.68 -6.37
N ALA A 83 1.85 3.59 -6.47
CA ALA A 83 1.83 2.72 -7.64
C ALA A 83 0.44 2.12 -7.86
N ASN A 84 -0.16 1.53 -6.82
CA ASN A 84 -1.52 0.98 -6.89
C ASN A 84 -2.56 2.03 -7.30
N VAL A 85 -2.45 3.26 -6.79
CA VAL A 85 -3.36 4.35 -7.16
C VAL A 85 -3.14 4.74 -8.63
N SER A 86 -1.88 4.87 -9.08
CA SER A 86 -1.58 5.19 -10.47
C SER A 86 -2.13 4.13 -11.44
N GLU A 87 -2.03 2.85 -11.08
CA GLU A 87 -2.62 1.75 -11.84
C GLU A 87 -4.14 1.77 -11.80
N ALA A 88 -4.75 2.05 -10.64
CA ALA A 88 -6.19 2.15 -10.51
C ALA A 88 -6.75 3.30 -11.35
N VAL A 89 -6.06 4.45 -11.40
CA VAL A 89 -6.45 5.58 -12.26
C VAL A 89 -6.31 5.22 -13.74
N LYS A 90 -5.21 4.60 -14.14
CA LYS A 90 -5.02 4.12 -15.52
C LYS A 90 -6.09 3.11 -15.93
N LYS A 91 -6.46 2.19 -15.05
CA LYS A 91 -7.49 1.16 -15.32
C LYS A 91 -8.91 1.74 -15.36
N ALA A 92 -9.26 2.64 -14.44
CA ALA A 92 -10.63 3.14 -14.33
C ALA A 92 -10.92 4.36 -15.22
N TYR A 93 -9.93 5.25 -15.40
CA TYR A 93 -10.11 6.53 -16.10
C TYR A 93 -9.16 6.70 -17.29
N GLY A 94 -8.09 5.91 -17.38
CA GLY A 94 -7.07 6.01 -18.44
C GLY A 94 -5.96 7.00 -18.09
N SER A 95 -6.30 8.27 -17.82
CA SER A 95 -5.33 9.31 -17.47
C SER A 95 -5.82 10.20 -16.33
N ARG A 96 -4.91 11.04 -15.82
CA ARG A 96 -5.22 12.04 -14.79
C ARG A 96 -6.22 13.08 -15.31
N ASP A 97 -6.09 13.53 -16.56
CA ASP A 97 -7.00 14.52 -17.16
C ASP A 97 -8.41 13.97 -17.29
N LYS A 98 -8.53 12.72 -17.75
CA LYS A 98 -9.83 12.02 -17.83
C LYS A 98 -10.48 11.82 -16.46
N LEU A 99 -9.67 11.60 -15.41
CA LEU A 99 -10.16 11.54 -14.03
C LEU A 99 -10.70 12.91 -13.58
N ILE A 100 -10.02 14.00 -13.90
CA ILE A 100 -10.46 15.37 -13.60
C ILE A 100 -11.76 15.68 -14.35
N ASP A 101 -11.84 15.37 -15.64
CA ASP A 101 -13.05 15.56 -16.44
C ASP A 101 -14.23 14.74 -15.91
N ALA A 102 -14.01 13.47 -15.59
CA ALA A 102 -15.04 12.59 -15.03
C ALA A 102 -15.55 13.13 -13.68
N LEU A 103 -14.63 13.56 -12.81
CA LEU A 103 -14.97 14.18 -11.54
C LEU A 103 -15.76 15.49 -11.72
N ALA A 104 -15.33 16.36 -12.62
CA ALA A 104 -16.00 17.63 -12.88
C ALA A 104 -17.41 17.43 -13.46
N LYS A 105 -17.58 16.42 -14.34
CA LYS A 105 -18.90 16.00 -14.84
C LYS A 105 -19.78 15.46 -13.72
N ALA A 106 -19.27 14.57 -12.87
CA ALA A 106 -20.02 14.01 -11.75
C ALA A 106 -20.46 15.07 -10.73
N LEU A 107 -19.71 16.16 -10.60
CA LEU A 107 -20.04 17.29 -9.72
C LEU A 107 -20.84 18.40 -10.40
N GLY A 108 -21.15 18.29 -11.69
CA GLY A 108 -21.83 19.35 -12.45
C GLY A 108 -21.00 20.64 -12.63
N LYS A 109 -19.68 20.56 -12.43
CA LYS A 109 -18.73 21.67 -12.53
C LYS A 109 -17.81 21.59 -13.75
N ALA A 110 -18.16 20.77 -14.74
CA ALA A 110 -17.35 20.56 -15.95
C ALA A 110 -17.07 21.84 -16.77
N LYS A 111 -17.89 22.89 -16.60
CA LYS A 111 -17.72 24.18 -17.29
C LYS A 111 -16.96 25.22 -16.46
N ASP A 112 -16.65 24.92 -15.20
CA ASP A 112 -16.00 25.83 -14.27
C ASP A 112 -14.48 25.69 -14.39
N LYS A 113 -13.86 26.61 -15.13
CA LYS A 113 -12.42 26.59 -15.42
C LYS A 113 -11.58 26.74 -14.15
N ASP A 114 -12.01 27.58 -13.21
CA ASP A 114 -11.33 27.78 -11.92
C ASP A 114 -11.38 26.51 -11.07
N TYR A 115 -12.50 25.79 -11.12
CA TYR A 115 -12.63 24.50 -10.45
C TYR A 115 -11.74 23.42 -11.07
N LEU A 116 -11.69 23.35 -12.41
CA LEU A 116 -10.79 22.43 -13.12
C LEU A 116 -9.32 22.72 -12.82
N ALA A 117 -8.92 24.00 -12.78
CA ALA A 117 -7.58 24.40 -12.39
C ALA A 117 -7.24 23.98 -10.95
N LYS A 118 -8.17 24.14 -10.00
CA LYS A 118 -8.01 23.65 -8.62
C LYS A 118 -7.87 22.12 -8.58
N LEU A 119 -8.63 21.39 -9.39
CA LEU A 119 -8.48 19.93 -9.50
C LEU A 119 -7.12 19.54 -10.08
N GLY A 120 -6.61 20.30 -11.05
CA GLY A 120 -5.28 20.15 -11.62
C GLY A 120 -4.15 20.27 -10.59
N GLY A 121 -4.34 21.03 -9.51
CA GLY A 121 -3.36 21.15 -8.41
C GLY A 121 -3.36 19.99 -7.41
N PHE A 122 -4.39 19.13 -7.38
CA PHE A 122 -4.48 18.08 -6.36
C PHE A 122 -3.59 16.86 -6.66
N PRO A 123 -3.01 16.19 -5.65
CA PRO A 123 -2.27 14.96 -5.89
C PRO A 123 -3.20 13.85 -6.38
N LEU A 124 -2.69 12.98 -7.24
CA LEU A 124 -3.45 11.91 -7.90
C LEU A 124 -4.28 11.03 -6.92
N PRO A 125 -3.78 10.63 -5.74
CA PRO A 125 -4.60 9.91 -4.75
C PRO A 125 -5.82 10.67 -4.25
N ARG A 126 -5.74 12.00 -4.15
CA ARG A 126 -6.86 12.83 -3.70
C ARG A 126 -7.94 12.95 -4.77
N LEU A 127 -7.54 13.09 -6.04
CA LEU A 127 -8.46 13.09 -7.18
C LEU A 127 -9.24 11.77 -7.27
N LEU A 128 -8.56 10.62 -7.12
CA LEU A 128 -9.22 9.31 -7.15
C LEU A 128 -10.25 9.16 -6.02
N ASP A 129 -9.95 9.66 -4.83
CA ASP A 129 -10.86 9.63 -3.69
C ASP A 129 -12.10 10.51 -3.93
N LEU A 130 -11.90 11.72 -4.46
CA LEU A 130 -12.99 12.62 -4.83
C LEU A 130 -13.88 12.02 -5.92
N ALA A 131 -13.29 11.40 -6.96
CA ALA A 131 -14.03 10.74 -8.03
C ALA A 131 -14.90 9.59 -7.50
N LYS A 132 -14.32 8.71 -6.68
CA LYS A 132 -15.08 7.63 -6.02
C LYS A 132 -16.20 8.14 -5.14
N SER A 133 -15.97 9.24 -4.42
CA SER A 133 -16.99 9.87 -3.57
C SER A 133 -18.12 10.47 -4.41
N ALA A 134 -17.79 11.19 -5.48
CA ALA A 134 -18.75 11.76 -6.42
C ALA A 134 -19.59 10.67 -7.09
N GLU A 135 -18.97 9.59 -7.57
CA GLU A 135 -19.67 8.43 -8.14
C GLU A 135 -20.63 7.77 -7.14
N ARG A 136 -20.21 7.60 -5.88
CA ARG A 136 -21.07 7.05 -4.83
C ARG A 136 -22.26 7.95 -4.52
N ARG A 137 -22.06 9.27 -4.54
CA ARG A 137 -23.14 10.24 -4.34
C ARG A 137 -24.10 10.24 -5.52
N ALA A 138 -23.58 10.20 -6.75
CA ALA A 138 -24.40 10.09 -7.97
C ALA A 138 -25.25 8.80 -8.00
N LYS A 139 -24.74 7.68 -7.47
CA LYS A 139 -25.49 6.41 -7.35
C LYS A 139 -26.55 6.41 -6.25
N LYS A 140 -26.50 7.35 -5.31
CA LYS A 140 -27.41 7.45 -4.17
C LYS A 140 -28.50 8.52 -4.36
N ALA A 141 -28.32 9.40 -5.34
CA ALA A 141 -29.29 10.39 -5.77
C ALA A 141 -30.26 9.75 -6.76
#